data_AF-A0A527G2S3-F1
#
_entry.id   AF-A0A527G2S3-F1
#
_cell.length_a   1.000
_cell.length_b   1.000
_cell.length_c   1.000
_cell.angle_alpha   90.00
_cell.angle_beta   90.00
_cell.angle_gamma   90.00
#
_symmetry.space_group_name_H-M   'P 1'
#
loop_
_entity.id
_entity.type
_entity.pdbx_description
1 polymer ?
#
loop_
_entity_poly.entity_id
_entity_poly.type
_entity_poly.pdbx_seq_one_letter_code
_entity_poly.pdbx_strand_id
1 'polypeptide(L)'
;TAQKSVRAGGKHNDLDNVGYTARHLTFFEMLGNFSFGDYFKERAIELAWNLITREFGLNKDKLLVTVYHTDDEAAGFWKKIAGFSDDRIIRIATSDNFWAMGDTGPCGPCS
;
A
#
# COMPACT_ATOMS: atom_id res chain seq x y z
N THR A 1 5.66 11.69 6.94
CA THR A 1 5.10 12.07 8.25
C THR A 1 4.71 10.82 9.01
N ALA A 2 4.54 10.92 10.33
CA ALA A 2 3.80 9.94 11.13
C ALA A 2 2.48 10.59 11.53
N GLN A 3 1.42 10.29 10.79
CA GLN A 3 0.12 10.94 10.97
C GLN A 3 -0.72 10.18 11.99
N LYS A 4 -1.22 10.88 13.01
CA LYS A 4 -2.24 10.34 13.92
C LYS A 4 -3.56 10.23 13.16
N SER A 5 -4.14 9.03 13.13
CA SER A 5 -5.34 8.70 12.36
C SER A 5 -6.40 8.07 13.25
N VAL A 6 -7.67 8.39 12.97
CA VAL A 6 -8.85 7.78 13.60
C VAL A 6 -9.75 7.18 12.52
N ARG A 7 -10.13 5.91 12.67
CA ARG A 7 -11.10 5.20 11.82
C ARG A 7 -12.27 4.66 12.65
N ALA A 8 -13.20 5.54 12.97
CA ALA A 8 -14.36 5.24 13.81
C ALA A 8 -15.68 5.76 13.22
N GLY A 9 -15.72 6.05 11.91
CA GLY A 9 -16.91 6.55 11.23
C GLY A 9 -16.67 6.98 9.78
N GLY A 10 -17.75 7.17 9.03
CA GLY A 10 -17.70 7.58 7.62
C GLY A 10 -17.17 6.47 6.68
N LYS A 11 -16.48 6.89 5.60
CA LYS A 11 -15.96 5.99 4.55
C LYS A 11 -14.98 4.93 5.07
N HIS A 12 -14.20 5.26 6.10
CA HIS A 12 -13.21 4.37 6.70
C HIS A 12 -13.52 4.17 8.18
N ASN A 13 -14.24 3.09 8.48
CA ASN A 13 -14.69 2.76 9.83
C ASN A 13 -14.26 1.35 10.22
N ASP A 14 -13.41 1.26 11.24
CA ASP A 14 -12.92 -0.01 11.79
C ASP A 14 -13.52 -0.34 13.16
N LEU A 15 -14.48 0.46 13.65
CA LEU A 15 -15.03 0.35 15.01
C LEU A 15 -15.54 -1.06 15.35
N ASP A 16 -16.32 -1.66 14.44
CA ASP A 16 -16.91 -2.99 14.65
C ASP A 16 -15.90 -4.14 14.49
N ASN A 17 -14.70 -3.85 13.96
CA ASN A 17 -13.64 -4.84 13.77
C ASN A 17 -12.68 -4.93 14.97
N VAL A 18 -12.66 -3.90 15.83
CA VAL A 18 -11.75 -3.83 16.97
C VAL A 18 -12.13 -4.89 18.01
N GLY A 19 -11.13 -5.63 18.49
CA GLY A 19 -11.31 -6.72 19.45
C GLY A 19 -11.66 -8.08 18.81
N TYR A 20 -12.11 -8.10 17.54
CA TYR A 20 -12.39 -9.34 16.80
C TYR A 20 -11.24 -9.79 15.90
N THR A 21 -10.32 -8.89 15.60
CA THR A 21 -9.19 -9.17 14.69
C THR A 21 -7.90 -8.64 15.29
N ALA A 22 -6.77 -9.23 14.89
CA ALA A 22 -5.45 -8.84 15.37
C ALA A 22 -4.87 -7.57 14.71
N ARG A 23 -5.59 -6.93 13.79
CA ARG A 23 -5.04 -5.89 12.89
C ARG A 23 -5.82 -4.58 12.82
N HIS A 24 -7.03 -4.51 13.39
CA HIS A 24 -7.85 -3.32 13.32
C HIS A 24 -7.77 -2.54 14.64
N LEU A 25 -7.53 -1.23 14.53
CA LEU A 25 -7.49 -0.25 15.62
C LEU A 25 -8.34 0.95 15.24
N THR A 26 -8.99 1.61 16.21
CA THR A 26 -9.68 2.88 15.97
C THR A 26 -8.73 4.05 15.90
N PHE A 27 -7.67 4.07 16.70
CA PHE A 27 -6.61 5.08 16.70
C PHE A 27 -5.26 4.42 16.38
N PHE A 28 -4.53 4.97 15.42
CA PHE A 28 -3.23 4.46 14.99
C PHE A 28 -2.38 5.55 14.33
N GLU A 29 -1.12 5.25 14.07
CA GLU A 29 -0.22 6.12 13.32
C GLU A 29 0.02 5.57 11.92
N MET A 30 -0.15 6.43 10.91
CA MET A 30 0.13 6.12 9.51
C MET A 30 1.45 6.78 9.10
N LEU A 31 2.45 5.95 8.79
CA LEU A 31 3.72 6.41 8.25
C LEU A 31 3.58 6.60 6.74
N GLY A 32 4.02 7.76 6.22
CA GLY A 32 3.94 8.05 4.79
C GLY A 32 5.09 8.92 4.29
N ASN A 33 5.60 8.59 3.10
CA ASN A 33 6.37 9.49 2.25
C ASN A 33 5.46 10.02 1.13
N PHE A 34 5.59 11.30 0.82
CA PHE A 34 4.75 11.96 -0.18
C PHE A 34 5.63 12.58 -1.25
N SER A 35 5.17 12.53 -2.49
CA SER A 35 5.81 13.16 -3.63
C SER A 35 4.86 14.13 -4.28
N PHE A 36 5.28 15.39 -4.42
CA PHE A 36 4.49 16.44 -5.05
C PHE A 36 5.11 16.78 -6.40
N GLY A 37 4.88 15.90 -7.39
CA GLY A 37 5.39 16.07 -8.76
C GLY A 37 6.89 15.80 -8.94
N ASP A 38 7.55 15.12 -8.00
CA ASP A 38 8.98 14.83 -8.04
C ASP A 38 9.26 13.41 -8.56
N TYR A 39 8.92 12.40 -7.76
CA TYR A 39 9.09 10.99 -8.09
C TYR A 39 7.76 10.26 -8.19
N PHE A 40 7.73 9.16 -8.95
CA PHE A 40 6.51 8.40 -9.22
C PHE A 40 6.67 6.92 -8.85
N LYS A 41 5.97 6.01 -9.55
CA LYS A 41 5.84 4.59 -9.20
C LYS A 41 7.17 3.88 -8.91
N GLU A 42 8.13 3.95 -9.84
CA GLU A 42 9.39 3.20 -9.72
C GLU A 42 10.15 3.54 -8.43
N ARG A 43 10.35 4.84 -8.18
CA ARG A 43 11.07 5.30 -6.99
C ARG A 43 10.26 5.07 -5.71
N ALA A 44 8.93 5.19 -5.76
CA ALA A 44 8.08 4.90 -4.60
C ALA A 44 8.21 3.42 -4.18
N ILE A 45 8.16 2.50 -5.14
CA ILE A 45 8.34 1.06 -4.92
C ILE A 45 9.75 0.78 -4.39
N GLU A 46 10.79 1.40 -4.97
CA GLU A 46 12.18 1.22 -4.52
C GLU A 46 12.39 1.66 -3.06
N LEU A 47 11.84 2.82 -2.68
CA LEU A 47 11.92 3.33 -1.31
C LEU A 47 11.23 2.40 -0.32
N ALA A 48 10.01 1.96 -0.62
CA ALA A 48 9.25 1.04 0.22
C ALA A 48 9.98 -0.31 0.37
N TRP A 49 10.46 -0.87 -0.75
CA TRP A 49 11.15 -2.16 -0.76
C TRP A 49 12.45 -2.14 0.04
N ASN A 50 13.26 -1.08 -0.11
CA ASN A 50 14.51 -0.94 0.63
C ASN A 50 14.25 -0.76 2.13
N LEU A 51 13.25 0.02 2.52
CA LEU A 51 12.86 0.15 3.93
C LEU A 51 12.48 -1.20 4.53
N ILE A 52 11.59 -1.94 3.86
CA ILE A 52 11.07 -3.22 4.36
C ILE A 52 12.16 -4.31 4.43
N THR A 53 13.01 -4.41 3.40
CA THR A 53 13.93 -5.56 3.27
C THR A 53 15.35 -5.29 3.73
N ARG A 54 15.81 -4.03 3.70
CA ARG A 54 17.16 -3.66 4.16
C ARG A 54 17.14 -3.09 5.56
N GLU A 55 16.36 -2.04 5.80
CA GLU A 55 16.35 -1.36 7.10
C GLU A 55 15.62 -2.17 8.17
N PHE A 56 14.43 -2.71 7.84
CA PHE A 56 13.67 -3.56 8.76
C PHE A 56 14.08 -5.04 8.68
N GLY A 57 14.84 -5.43 7.66
CA GLY A 57 15.39 -6.79 7.53
C GLY A 57 14.33 -7.89 7.38
N LEU A 58 13.12 -7.57 6.87
CA LEU A 58 12.09 -8.59 6.70
C LEU A 58 12.46 -9.59 5.60
N ASN A 59 12.19 -10.88 5.85
CA ASN A 59 12.46 -11.92 4.89
C ASN A 59 11.55 -11.76 3.65
N LYS A 60 12.18 -11.56 2.49
CA LYS A 60 11.54 -11.39 1.17
C LYS A 60 10.59 -12.53 0.81
N ASP A 61 10.88 -13.76 1.22
CA ASP A 61 10.09 -14.94 0.87
C ASP A 61 8.69 -14.93 1.49
N LYS A 62 8.52 -14.15 2.57
CA LYS A 62 7.25 -13.96 3.29
C LYS A 62 6.44 -12.78 2.75
N LEU A 63 6.96 -12.06 1.77
CA LEU A 63 6.33 -10.88 1.18
C LEU A 63 5.64 -11.25 -0.13
N LEU A 64 4.54 -10.58 -0.38
CA LEU A 64 3.83 -10.54 -1.66
C LEU A 64 3.35 -9.10 -1.88
N VAL A 65 3.00 -8.76 -3.10
CA VAL A 65 2.44 -7.46 -3.44
C VAL A 65 1.17 -7.62 -4.23
N THR A 66 0.32 -6.60 -4.12
CA THR A 66 -0.88 -6.47 -4.94
C THR A 66 -0.69 -5.32 -5.90
N VAL A 67 -1.32 -5.35 -7.06
CA VAL A 67 -1.36 -4.21 -8.00
C VAL A 67 -2.76 -4.10 -8.59
N TYR A 68 -3.15 -2.89 -9.00
CA TYR A 68 -4.39 -2.73 -9.74
C TYR A 68 -4.33 -3.53 -11.05
N HIS A 69 -5.41 -4.20 -11.42
CA HIS A 69 -5.39 -5.21 -12.50
C HIS A 69 -4.87 -4.71 -13.86
N THR A 70 -5.09 -3.43 -14.18
CA THR A 70 -4.60 -2.78 -15.41
C THR A 70 -3.30 -1.98 -15.23
N ASP A 71 -2.69 -1.97 -14.04
CA ASP A 71 -1.45 -1.25 -13.78
C ASP A 71 -0.22 -2.13 -14.09
N ASP A 72 0.05 -2.31 -15.39
CA ASP A 72 1.18 -3.09 -15.87
C ASP A 72 2.55 -2.47 -15.52
N GLU A 73 2.60 -1.15 -15.37
CA GLU A 73 3.82 -0.45 -14.95
C GLU A 73 4.22 -0.87 -13.53
N ALA A 74 3.29 -0.83 -12.57
CA ALA A 74 3.55 -1.23 -11.21
C ALA A 74 4.01 -2.70 -11.13
N ALA A 75 3.33 -3.60 -11.87
CA ALA A 75 3.74 -5.00 -11.96
C ALA A 75 5.16 -5.15 -12.50
N GLY A 76 5.50 -4.42 -13.58
CA GLY A 76 6.84 -4.40 -14.16
C GLY A 76 7.92 -3.91 -13.20
N PHE A 77 7.62 -2.86 -12.43
CA PHE A 77 8.55 -2.35 -11.42
C PHE A 77 8.76 -3.31 -10.26
N TRP A 78 7.72 -4.00 -9.78
CA TRP A 78 7.89 -5.03 -8.75
C TRP A 78 8.76 -6.21 -9.22
N LYS A 79 8.59 -6.66 -10.48
CA LYS A 79 9.49 -7.64 -11.07
C LYS A 79 10.94 -7.15 -11.10
N LYS A 80 11.16 -5.91 -11.55
CA LYS A 80 12.48 -5.30 -11.68
C LYS A 80 13.17 -5.05 -10.33
N ILE A 81 12.45 -4.52 -9.35
CA ILE A 81 12.99 -4.02 -8.08
C ILE A 81 13.04 -5.11 -7.01
N ALA A 82 11.94 -5.85 -6.84
CA ALA A 82 11.85 -6.90 -5.82
C ALA A 82 12.35 -8.26 -6.32
N GLY A 83 12.47 -8.44 -7.64
CA GLY A 83 12.81 -9.73 -8.24
C GLY A 83 11.67 -10.75 -8.15
N PHE A 84 10.44 -10.28 -7.95
CA PHE A 84 9.27 -11.14 -7.81
C PHE A 84 8.85 -11.76 -9.13
N SER A 85 8.49 -13.04 -9.08
CA SER A 85 7.76 -13.75 -10.12
C SER A 85 6.26 -13.47 -10.03
N ASP A 86 5.51 -13.85 -11.07
CA ASP A 86 4.07 -13.58 -11.17
C ASP A 86 3.24 -14.20 -10.03
N ASP A 87 3.71 -15.27 -9.38
CA ASP A 87 3.03 -15.86 -8.22
C ASP A 87 3.09 -14.98 -6.95
N ARG A 88 3.98 -13.97 -6.92
CA ARG A 88 4.12 -13.00 -5.82
C ARG A 88 3.51 -11.64 -6.13
N ILE A 89 2.95 -11.45 -7.33
CA ILE A 89 2.32 -10.20 -7.79
C ILE A 89 0.85 -10.46 -8.10
N ILE A 90 -0.02 -10.13 -7.16
CA ILE A 90 -1.46 -10.40 -7.27
C ILE A 90 -2.15 -9.19 -7.92
N ARG A 91 -2.89 -9.43 -9.01
CA ARG A 91 -3.68 -8.40 -9.69
C ARG A 91 -5.10 -8.34 -9.14
N ILE A 92 -5.52 -7.18 -8.67
CA ILE A 92 -6.86 -6.97 -8.10
C ILE A 92 -7.57 -5.83 -8.83
N ALA A 93 -8.82 -6.08 -9.24
CA ALA A 93 -9.63 -5.14 -10.03
C ALA A 93 -10.57 -4.26 -9.19
N THR A 94 -10.67 -4.52 -7.90
CA THR A 94 -11.57 -3.84 -6.96
C THR A 94 -10.94 -2.59 -6.36
N SER A 95 -11.71 -1.91 -5.51
CA SER A 95 -11.24 -0.80 -4.68
C SER A 95 -10.09 -1.15 -3.74
N ASP A 96 -9.77 -2.43 -3.55
CA ASP A 96 -8.64 -2.85 -2.71
C ASP A 96 -7.30 -2.36 -3.29
N ASN A 97 -7.20 -2.22 -4.61
CA ASN A 97 -6.05 -1.65 -5.32
C ASN A 97 -6.39 -0.37 -6.10
N PHE A 98 -7.50 0.30 -5.75
CA PHE A 98 -7.81 1.63 -6.26
C PHE A 98 -8.19 2.55 -5.11
N TRP A 99 -7.27 3.43 -4.73
CA TRP A 99 -7.47 4.32 -3.59
C TRP A 99 -8.09 5.64 -4.02
N ALA A 100 -9.02 6.13 -3.19
CA ALA A 100 -9.61 7.46 -3.34
C ALA A 100 -9.82 8.10 -1.96
N MET A 101 -9.48 9.38 -1.84
CA MET A 101 -9.59 10.11 -0.56
C MET A 101 -11.02 10.19 -0.04
N GLY A 102 -11.99 10.37 -0.93
CA GLY A 102 -13.41 10.52 -0.62
C GLY A 102 -14.25 10.24 -1.86
N ASP A 103 -15.43 10.83 -1.94
CA ASP A 103 -16.27 10.78 -3.14
C ASP A 103 -15.75 11.72 -4.24
N THR A 104 -15.02 12.77 -3.85
CA THR A 104 -14.30 13.69 -4.72
C THR A 104 -12.87 13.91 -4.22
N GLY A 105 -11.97 14.35 -5.09
CA GLY A 105 -10.57 14.63 -4.78
C GLY A 105 -9.58 13.65 -5.41
N PRO A 106 -8.31 13.63 -4.95
CA PRO A 106 -7.27 12.78 -5.50
C PRO A 106 -7.60 11.29 -5.37
N CYS A 107 -7.32 10.54 -6.44
CA CYS A 107 -7.48 9.09 -6.51
C CYS A 107 -6.46 8.47 -7.49
N GLY A 108 -6.34 7.15 -7.48
CA GLY A 108 -5.51 6.42 -8.43
C GLY A 108 -5.30 4.95 -8.06
N PRO A 109 -4.67 4.17 -8.96
CA PRO A 109 -4.27 2.81 -8.65
C PRO A 109 -3.25 2.80 -7.51
N CYS A 110 -3.33 1.79 -6.64
CA CYS A 110 -2.35 1.56 -5.59
C CYS A 110 -1.82 0.12 -5.65
N SER A 111 -0.70 -0.09 -4.96
CA SER A 111 0.02 -1.36 -4.91
C SER A 111 0.26 -1.76 -3.46
#